data_AF-X1TCR0-F1
#
_entry.id   AF-X1TCR0-F1
#
_cell.length_a   1.000
_cell.length_b   1.000
_cell.length_c   1.000
_cell.angle_alpha   90.00
_cell.angle_beta   90.00
_cell.angle_gamma   90.00
#
_symmetry.space_group_name_H-M   'P 1'
#
loop_
_entity.id
_entity.type
_entity.pdbx_description
1 polymer ?
#
loop_
_entity_poly.entity_id
_entity_poly.type
_entity_poly.pdbx_seq_one_letter_code
_entity_poly.pdbx_strand_id
1 'polypeptide(L)'
;MDYLIGDTIQLRATIKDFAGVETAPASEPTVSVFDLDETELLSSGVSILTTGTTAQYYYDWKVSTGLTANTNLIAVWSWAGPHKKKMTF
;
A
#
# COMPACT_ATOMS: atom_id res chain seq x y z
N MET A 1 -7.88 11.40 11.74
CA MET A 1 -8.16 11.92 10.38
C MET A 1 -9.20 10.95 9.87
N ASP A 2 -10.40 11.44 9.63
CA ASP A 2 -11.57 10.56 9.50
C ASP A 2 -11.75 10.26 8.02
N TYR A 3 -11.69 8.98 7.64
CA TYR A 3 -11.96 8.54 6.27
C TYR A 3 -13.40 8.07 6.19
N LEU A 4 -14.15 8.60 5.21
CA LEU A 4 -15.54 8.25 5.00
C LEU A 4 -15.69 7.19 3.90
N ILE A 5 -16.77 6.43 3.99
CA ILE A 5 -17.15 5.49 2.92
C ILE A 5 -17.28 6.26 1.61
N GLY A 6 -16.62 5.77 0.56
CA GLY A 6 -16.61 6.39 -0.76
C GLY A 6 -15.45 7.35 -1.00
N ASP A 7 -14.69 7.73 0.03
CA ASP A 7 -13.44 8.46 -0.14
C ASP A 7 -12.42 7.60 -0.92
N THR A 8 -11.57 8.29 -1.67
CA THR A 8 -10.40 7.68 -2.31
C THR A 8 -9.16 8.05 -1.52
N ILE A 9 -8.49 7.04 -0.97
CA ILE A 9 -7.19 7.19 -0.33
C ILE A 9 -6.13 6.75 -1.31
N GLN A 10 -5.24 7.67 -1.68
CA GLN A 10 -4.09 7.33 -2.50
C GLN A 10 -2.94 6.85 -1.62
N LEU A 11 -2.62 5.57 -1.72
CA LEU A 11 -1.48 4.94 -1.06
C LEU A 11 -0.27 5.08 -1.99
N ARG A 12 0.87 5.52 -1.45
CA ARG A 12 2.12 5.66 -2.21
C ARG A 12 3.25 4.88 -1.54
N ALA A 13 4.10 4.26 -2.35
CA ALA A 13 5.32 3.61 -1.89
C ALA A 13 6.49 3.97 -2.79
N THR A 14 7.66 4.19 -2.19
CA THR A 14 8.94 4.31 -2.90
C THR A 14 9.83 3.19 -2.43
N ILE A 15 10.28 2.35 -3.37
CA ILE A 15 11.12 1.20 -3.06
C ILE A 15 12.58 1.61 -3.21
N LYS A 16 13.33 1.42 -2.12
CA LYS A 16 14.75 1.77 -2.02
C LYS A 16 15.55 0.58 -1.50
N ASP A 17 16.79 0.48 -1.94
CA ASP A 17 17.76 -0.44 -1.35
C ASP A 17 18.22 0.06 0.03
N PHE A 18 19.12 -0.70 0.67
CA PHE A 18 19.68 -0.31 1.98
C PHE A 18 20.61 0.91 1.92
N ALA A 19 21.06 1.33 0.73
CA ALA A 19 21.81 2.55 0.51
C ALA A 19 20.89 3.77 0.28
N GLY A 20 19.57 3.57 0.24
CA GLY A 20 18.58 4.61 -0.02
C GLY A 20 18.39 4.93 -1.51
N VAL A 21 18.93 4.11 -2.41
CA VAL A 21 18.82 4.27 -3.86
C VAL A 21 17.52 3.64 -4.34
N GLU A 22 16.76 4.38 -5.15
CA GLU A 22 15.53 3.87 -5.76
C GLU A 22 15.84 2.70 -6.68
N THR A 23 15.25 1.55 -6.39
CA THR A 23 15.49 0.30 -7.11
C THR A 23 14.16 -0.37 -7.41
N ALA A 24 13.96 -0.70 -8.69
CA ALA A 24 12.75 -1.38 -9.12
C ALA A 24 12.63 -2.76 -8.44
N PRO A 25 11.47 -3.13 -7.87
CA PRO A 25 11.22 -4.48 -7.41
C PRO A 25 11.22 -5.48 -8.57
N ALA A 26 11.49 -6.75 -8.28
CA ALA A 26 11.54 -7.81 -9.30
C ALA A 26 10.15 -8.16 -9.88
N SER A 27 9.07 -7.75 -9.21
CA SER A 27 7.70 -7.80 -9.71
C SER A 27 6.96 -6.52 -9.35
N GLU A 28 5.92 -6.21 -10.11
CA GLU A 28 4.99 -5.14 -9.73
C GLU A 28 4.46 -5.39 -8.30
N PRO A 29 4.50 -4.39 -7.41
CA PRO A 29 4.00 -4.55 -6.07
C PRO A 29 2.47 -4.59 -6.03
N THR A 30 1.94 -5.19 -4.98
CA THR A 30 0.52 -5.16 -4.64
C THR A 30 0.32 -4.56 -3.26
N VAL A 31 -0.88 -4.06 -3.02
CA VAL A 31 -1.26 -3.43 -1.75
C VAL A 31 -2.42 -4.17 -1.12
N SER A 32 -2.26 -4.59 0.13
CA SER A 32 -3.38 -4.99 0.98
C SER A 32 -3.61 -3.93 2.05
N VAL A 33 -4.86 -3.73 2.44
CA VAL A 33 -5.24 -2.81 3.52
C VAL A 33 -5.98 -3.61 4.57
N PHE A 34 -5.60 -3.41 5.83
CA PHE A 34 -6.20 -4.05 6.99
C PHE A 34 -6.64 -3.00 8.00
N ASP A 35 -7.64 -3.34 8.79
CA ASP A 35 -7.93 -2.66 10.05
C ASP A 35 -6.90 -3.09 11.13
N LEU A 36 -6.90 -2.41 12.29
CA LEU A 36 -5.99 -2.70 13.41
C LEU A 36 -6.18 -4.09 14.02
N ASP A 37 -7.38 -4.67 13.90
CA ASP A 37 -7.67 -6.03 14.35
C ASP A 37 -7.24 -7.09 13.31
N GLU A 38 -6.45 -6.68 12.31
CA GLU A 38 -5.99 -7.49 11.19
C GLU A 38 -7.10 -7.94 10.23
N THR A 39 -8.31 -7.37 10.33
CA THR A 39 -9.37 -7.61 9.33
C THR A 39 -8.96 -7.06 7.98
N GLU A 40 -8.96 -7.90 6.94
CA GLU A 40 -8.62 -7.50 5.57
C GLU A 40 -9.76 -6.68 4.94
N LEU A 41 -9.44 -5.46 4.51
CA LEU A 41 -10.35 -4.51 3.86
C LEU A 41 -10.10 -4.41 2.36
N LEU A 42 -8.85 -4.64 1.94
CA LEU A 42 -8.43 -4.77 0.55
C LEU A 42 -7.41 -5.90 0.47
N SER A 43 -7.62 -6.82 -0.46
CA SER A 43 -6.64 -7.86 -0.77
C SER A 43 -5.96 -7.59 -2.12
N SER A 44 -4.63 -7.43 -2.10
CA SER A 44 -3.78 -7.43 -3.30
C SER A 44 -4.20 -6.48 -4.43
N GLY A 45 -4.50 -5.23 -4.11
CA GLY A 45 -4.69 -4.17 -5.09
C GLY A 45 -3.44 -4.01 -5.97
N VAL A 46 -3.63 -4.03 -7.29
CA VAL A 46 -2.53 -3.92 -8.27
C VAL A 46 -2.06 -2.47 -8.34
N SER A 47 -0.81 -2.21 -7.96
CA SER A 47 -0.27 -0.86 -8.01
C SER A 47 -0.02 -0.37 -9.43
N ILE A 48 0.20 0.93 -9.55
CA ILE A 48 0.60 1.60 -10.78
C ILE A 48 1.95 2.27 -10.55
N LEU A 49 2.92 1.98 -11.42
CA LEU A 49 4.18 2.71 -11.48
C LEU A 49 3.93 4.16 -11.89
N THR A 50 4.45 5.10 -11.11
CA THR A 50 4.37 6.53 -11.40
C THR A 50 5.18 6.85 -12.66
N THR A 51 4.55 7.50 -13.63
CA THR A 51 5.18 7.88 -14.91
C THR A 51 6.48 8.64 -14.69
N GLY A 52 7.54 8.22 -15.39
CA GLY A 52 8.87 8.83 -15.29
C GLY A 52 9.70 8.39 -14.08
N THR A 53 9.22 7.42 -13.30
CA THR A 53 9.96 6.83 -12.17
C THR A 53 10.26 5.36 -12.42
N THR A 54 11.15 4.78 -11.61
CA THR A 54 11.52 3.35 -11.68
C THR A 54 11.11 2.55 -10.46
N ALA A 55 10.78 3.21 -9.35
CA ALA A 55 10.50 2.54 -8.08
C ALA A 55 9.42 3.24 -7.23
N GLN A 56 8.63 4.15 -7.82
CA GLN A 56 7.58 4.88 -7.10
C GLN A 56 6.22 4.43 -7.58
N TYR A 57 5.45 3.84 -6.68
CA TYR A 57 4.17 3.21 -6.96
C TYR A 57 3.05 3.91 -6.22
N TYR A 58 1.85 3.87 -6.80
CA TYR A 58 0.65 4.30 -6.12
C TYR A 58 -0.51 3.33 -6.33
N TYR A 59 -1.47 3.38 -5.42
CA TYR A 59 -2.74 2.68 -5.54
C TYR A 59 -3.85 3.57 -4.98
N ASP A 60 -4.88 3.81 -5.80
CA ASP A 60 -6.06 4.56 -5.38
C ASP A 60 -7.07 3.59 -4.78
N TRP A 61 -7.07 3.49 -3.45
CA TRP A 61 -8.02 2.65 -2.73
C TRP A 61 -9.30 3.41 -2.46
N LYS A 62 -10.42 2.90 -3.00
CA LYS A 62 -11.75 3.39 -2.67
C LYS A 62 -12.22 2.71 -1.39
N VAL A 63 -12.45 3.51 -0.35
CA VAL A 63 -12.95 3.04 0.94
C VAL A 63 -14.32 2.38 0.75
N SER A 64 -14.38 1.07 0.97
CA SER A 64 -15.62 0.28 0.87
C SER A 64 -16.45 0.38 2.16
N THR A 65 -17.68 -0.11 2.10
CA THR A 65 -18.61 -0.13 3.25
C THR A 65 -18.05 -1.00 4.38
N GLY A 66 -17.91 -0.45 5.58
CA GLY A 66 -17.44 -1.18 6.77
C GLY A 66 -16.62 -0.32 7.73
N LEU A 67 -15.95 0.71 7.22
CA LEU A 67 -15.25 1.69 8.04
C LEU A 67 -16.25 2.71 8.59
N THR A 68 -16.55 2.59 9.89
CA THR A 68 -17.61 3.37 10.55
C THR A 68 -17.08 4.47 11.47
N ALA A 69 -15.80 4.44 11.86
CA ALA A 69 -15.16 5.50 12.63
C ALA A 69 -13.62 5.43 12.55
N ASN A 70 -12.95 6.58 12.72
CA ASN A 70 -11.53 6.81 13.04
C ASN A 70 -10.64 5.55 13.14
N THR A 71 -10.31 4.98 12.00
CA THR A 71 -9.63 3.68 11.91
C THR A 71 -8.21 3.93 11.46
N ASN A 72 -7.26 3.63 12.35
CA ASN A 72 -5.88 3.49 11.94
C ASN A 72 -5.83 2.29 10.98
N LEU A 73 -5.24 2.47 9.82
CA LEU A 73 -5.20 1.44 8.80
C LEU A 73 -3.77 0.93 8.62
N ILE A 74 -3.66 -0.35 8.32
CA ILE A 74 -2.39 -0.99 7.99
C ILE A 74 -2.36 -1.21 6.48
N ALA A 75 -1.51 -0.46 5.77
CA ALA A 75 -1.24 -0.69 4.36
C ALA A 75 0.03 -1.55 4.20
N VAL A 76 -0.12 -2.73 3.61
CA VAL A 76 0.98 -3.67 3.37
C VAL A 76 1.29 -3.73 1.89
N TRP A 77 2.48 -3.29 1.52
CA TRP A 77 3.02 -3.42 0.18
C TRP A 77 3.78 -4.74 0.05
N SER A 78 3.44 -5.54 -0.96
CA SER A 78 4.02 -6.86 -1.20
C SER A 78 4.54 -6.99 -2.62
N TRP A 79 5.72 -7.57 -2.81
CA TRP A 79 6.26 -7.92 -4.12
C TRP A 79 7.10 -9.19 -4.00
N ALA A 80 7.38 -9.84 -5.13
CA ALA A 80 8.35 -10.92 -5.19
C ALA A 80 9.77 -10.33 -5.18
N GLY A 81 10.65 -10.83 -4.31
CA GLY A 81 12.05 -10.44 -4.27
C GLY A 81 12.70 -10.55 -2.88
N PRO A 82 14.03 -10.34 -2.79
CA PRO A 82 14.84 -10.56 -1.58
C PRO A 82 14.58 -9.59 -0.41
N HIS A 83 13.54 -8.75 -0.46
CA HIS A 83 13.30 -7.68 0.51
C HIS A 83 11.84 -7.56 0.98
N LYS A 84 11.10 -8.67 1.08
CA LYS A 84 9.79 -8.68 1.77
C LYS A 84 9.96 -8.25 3.23
N LYS A 85 9.69 -6.99 3.56
CA LYS A 85 9.55 -6.52 4.94
C LYS A 85 8.07 -6.40 5.29
N LYS A 86 7.57 -7.32 6.11
CA LYS A 86 6.34 -7.10 6.89
C LYS A 86 6.72 -6.08 7.98
N MET A 87 6.21 -4.86 7.89
CA MET A 87 6.48 -3.80 8.87
C MET A 87 5.19 -3.58 9.65
N THR A 88 5.20 -3.96 10.92
CA THR A 88 4.16 -3.65 11.91
C THR A 88 4.51 -2.30 12.52
N PHE A 89 3.55 -1.37 12.56
CA PHE A 89 3.64 -0.07 13.23
C PHE A 89 2.51 0.04 14.25
#